data_AF-A0A520HJ87-F1
#
_entry.id   AF-A0A520HJ87-F1
#
_cell.length_a   1.000
_cell.length_b   1.000
_cell.length_c   1.000
_cell.angle_alpha   90.00
_cell.angle_beta   90.00
_cell.angle_gamma   90.00
#
_symmetry.space_group_name_H-M   'P 1'
#
loop_
_entity.id
_entity.type
_entity.pdbx_description
1 polymer ?
#
loop_
_entity_poly.entity_id
_entity_poly.type
_entity_poly.pdbx_seq_one_letter_code
_entity_poly.pdbx_strand_id
1 'polypeptide(L)' 'MIVPRTPQAAADVAVHYDELDAIYRAVWGEHVHHGLWRTGRESSAEATVTLSLAVAE' A
#
# COMPACT_ATOMS: atom_id res chain seq x y z
N MET A 1 -7.70 20.65 4.53
CA MET A 1 -6.90 19.67 5.27
C MET A 1 -7.86 18.63 5.82
N ILE A 2 -7.63 17.34 5.59
CA ILE A 2 -8.46 16.26 6.16
C ILE A 2 -7.93 16.01 7.58
N VAL A 3 -8.79 16.13 8.59
CA VAL A 3 -8.43 15.94 10.01
C VAL A 3 -9.29 14.79 10.56
N PRO A 4 -8.69 13.78 11.20
CA PRO A 4 -9.44 12.66 11.75
C PRO A 4 -10.29 13.10 12.95
N ARG A 5 -11.47 12.48 13.11
CA ARG A 5 -12.36 12.72 14.27
C ARG A 5 -11.80 12.16 15.57
N THR A 6 -10.91 11.17 15.48
CA THR A 6 -10.27 10.52 16.62
C THR A 6 -8.76 10.67 16.48
N PRO A 7 -8.06 11.20 17.51
CA PRO A 7 -6.61 11.21 17.54
C PRO A 7 -6.05 9.80 17.34
N GLN A 8 -5.01 9.65 16.54
CA GLN A 8 -4.35 8.37 16.31
C GLN A 8 -3.02 8.38 17.07
N ALA A 9 -2.75 7.35 17.87
CA ALA A 9 -1.41 7.11 18.39
C ALA A 9 -0.64 6.17 17.45
N ALA A 10 0.69 6.27 17.44
CA ALA A 10 1.53 5.36 16.66
C ALA A 10 1.33 3.89 17.04
N ALA A 11 1.02 3.61 18.32
CA ALA A 11 0.73 2.26 18.80
C ALA A 11 -0.55 1.68 18.18
N ASP A 12 -1.60 2.49 18.02
CA ASP A 12 -2.86 2.04 17.41
C ASP A 12 -2.65 1.67 15.94
N VAL A 13 -1.80 2.43 15.24
CA VAL A 13 -1.40 2.15 13.86
C VAL A 13 -0.59 0.85 13.78
N ALA A 14 0.36 0.64 14.69
CA ALA A 14 1.18 -0.57 14.70
C ALA A 14 0.33 -1.84 14.90
N VAL A 15 -0.55 -1.84 15.91
CA VAL A 15 -1.44 -2.98 16.19
C VAL A 15 -2.31 -3.32 14.98
N HIS A 16 -2.84 -2.30 14.30
CA HIS A 16 -3.65 -2.52 13.10
C HIS A 16 -2.88 -3.27 12.00
N TYR A 17 -1.63 -2.89 11.74
CA TYR A 17 -0.81 -3.56 10.73
C TYR A 17 -0.33 -4.93 11.19
N ASP A 18 0.02 -5.11 12.46
CA ASP A 18 0.39 -6.42 13.02
C ASP A 18 -0.73 -7.46 12.85
N GLU A 19 -1.99 -7.04 12.98
CA GLU A 19 -3.16 -7.92 12.82
C GLU A 19 -3.50 -8.23 11.36
N LEU A 20 -3.34 -7.27 10.45
CA LEU A 20 -3.90 -7.36 9.10
C LEU A 20 -2.88 -7.57 7.99
N ASP A 21 -1.57 -7.45 8.25
CA ASP A 21 -0.51 -7.52 7.23
C ASP A 21 -0.64 -8.78 6.35
N ALA A 22 -0.86 -9.95 6.95
CA ALA A 22 -1.02 -11.21 6.21
C ALA A 22 -2.22 -11.17 5.24
N ILE A 23 -3.35 -10.58 5.65
CA ILE A 23 -4.55 -10.45 4.81
C ILE A 23 -4.28 -9.44 3.69
N TYR A 24 -3.61 -8.33 4.00
CA TYR A 24 -3.30 -7.29 3.03
C TYR A 24 -2.38 -7.81 1.92
N ARG A 25 -1.33 -8.56 2.28
CA ARG A 25 -0.44 -9.20 1.32
C ARG A 25 -1.14 -10.26 0.48
N ALA A 26 -2.07 -11.01 1.06
CA ALA A 26 -2.84 -12.01 0.33
C ALA A 26 -3.75 -11.39 -0.74
N VAL A 27 -4.33 -10.22 -0.48
CA VAL A 27 -5.27 -9.55 -1.40
C VAL A 27 -4.56 -8.63 -2.39
N TRP A 28 -3.57 -7.86 -1.92
CA TRP A 28 -2.92 -6.80 -2.70
C TRP A 28 -1.48 -7.11 -3.13
N GLY A 29 -0.92 -8.24 -2.69
CA GLY A 29 0.45 -8.63 -2.98
C GLY A 29 1.47 -7.95 -2.07
N GLU A 30 2.73 -8.30 -2.25
CA GLU A 30 3.86 -7.93 -1.37
C GLU A 30 3.99 -6.42 -1.13
N HIS A 31 3.70 -5.62 -2.14
CA HIS A 31 3.88 -4.17 -2.06
C HIS A 31 2.67 -3.43 -1.47
N VAL A 32 1.49 -4.06 -1.34
CA VAL A 32 0.26 -3.44 -0.80
C VAL A 32 -0.04 -2.07 -1.45
N HIS A 33 0.29 -1.93 -2.74
CA HIS A 33 0.15 -0.68 -3.51
C HIS A 33 -0.68 -0.93 -4.77
N HIS A 34 -1.37 0.11 -5.27
CA HIS A 34 -2.23 -0.01 -6.45
C HIS A 34 -1.44 -0.05 -7.78
N GLY A 35 -0.15 0.27 -7.75
CA GLY A 35 0.76 0.26 -8.89
C GLY A 35 0.61 1.46 -9.83
N LEU A 36 1.61 1.66 -10.69
CA LEU A 36 1.64 2.67 -11.75
C LEU A 36 1.40 1.98 -13.09
N TRP A 37 0.20 2.18 -13.64
CA TRP A 37 -0.24 1.60 -14.89
C TRP A 37 -0.06 2.61 -16.02
N ARG A 38 0.82 2.33 -16.97
CA ARG A 38 1.10 3.25 -18.09
C ARG A 38 0.28 2.90 -19.31
N THR A 39 0.07 1.61 -19.54
CA THR A 39 -0.63 1.11 -20.73
C THR A 39 -1.93 0.39 -20.38
N GLY A 40 -2.11 -0.02 -19.12
CA GLY A 40 -3.24 -0.83 -18.68
C GLY A 40 -3.08 -2.33 -18.97
N ARG A 41 -1.91 -2.76 -19.47
CA ARG A 41 -1.60 -4.15 -19.83
C ARG A 41 -0.61 -4.82 -18.90
N GLU A 42 -0.08 -4.07 -17.94
CA GLU A 42 0.80 -4.58 -16.90
C GLU A 42 0.06 -5.65 -16.07
N SER A 43 0.78 -6.51 -15.36
CA SER A 43 0.24 -7.22 -14.22
C SER A 43 0.26 -6.31 -13.00
N SER A 44 -0.54 -6.63 -11.98
CA SER A 44 -0.50 -5.88 -10.71
C SER A 44 0.92 -5.86 -10.09
N ALA A 45 1.71 -6.92 -10.29
CA ALA A 45 3.11 -6.98 -9.87
C ALA A 45 4.00 -6.01 -10.66
N GLU A 46 3.89 -5.99 -11.99
CA GLU A 46 4.66 -5.06 -12.84
C GLU A 46 4.30 -3.60 -12.54
N ALA A 47 3.02 -3.31 -12.33
CA ALA A 47 2.56 -1.96 -11.98
C ALA A 47 3.10 -1.52 -10.61
N THR A 48 3.13 -2.39 -9.61
CA THR A 48 3.65 -2.06 -8.27
C THR A 48 5.16 -1.83 -8.26
N VAL A 49 5.92 -2.65 -9.00
CA VAL A 49 7.37 -2.42 -9.22
C VAL A 49 7.59 -1.09 -9.94
N THR A 50 6.80 -0.81 -10.99
CA THR A 50 6.90 0.43 -11.76
C THR A 50 6.67 1.67 -10.91
N LEU A 51 5.67 1.63 -10.01
CA LEU A 51 5.43 2.72 -9.05
C LEU A 51 6.62 2.90 -8.11
N SER A 52 7.13 1.81 -7.55
CA SER A 52 8.25 1.84 -6.60
C SER A 52 9.50 2.45 -7.20
N LEU A 53 9.80 2.13 -8.47
CA LEU A 53 10.91 2.74 -9.20
C LEU A 53 10.67 4.24 -9.45
N ALA A 54 9.46 4.62 -9.86
CA ALA A 54 9.14 6.01 -10.19
C ALA A 54 9.19 6.98 -8.99
N VAL A 55 8.99 6.49 -7.76
CA VAL A 55 9.08 7.31 -6.54
C VAL A 55 10.45 7.26 -5.85
N ALA A 56 11.34 6.38 -6.33
CA ALA A 56 12.71 6.27 -5.81
C ALA A 56 13.69 7.24 -6.49
N GLU A 57 13.30 7.82 -7.63
CA GLU A 57 14.01 8.92 -8.33
C GLU A 57 13.69 10.29 -7.72
#